data_AF-A0A929EVL1-F1
#
_entry.id   AF-A0A929EVL1-F1
#
_cell.length_a   1.000
_cell.length_b   1.000
_cell.length_c   1.000
_cell.angle_alpha   90.00
_cell.angle_beta   90.00
_cell.angle_gamma   90.00
#
_symmetry.space_group_name_H-M   'P 1'
#
loop_
_entity.id
_entity.type
_entity.pdbx_description
1 polymer ?
#
loop_
_entity_poly.entity_id
_entity_poly.type
_entity_poly.pdbx_seq_one_letter_code
_entity_poly.pdbx_strand_id
1 'polypeptide(L)'
;STVYVASSESRTLARLSERGVTRYVLVKLPTDEISRLASENRMKFDNFVERFLIDVQDDFGVGVFQVVYRNTIHSKPPEDGKLRELRPDFQWLTVSDQLLVPLPGHNDIYPVPYSTIYTPDFGDADLI
;
A
#
# COMPACT_ATOMS: atom_id res chain seq x y z
N SER A 1 16.24 14.87 2.68
CA SER A 1 15.43 15.11 3.90
C SER A 1 14.26 14.12 3.94
N THR A 2 13.77 13.70 5.12
CA THR A 2 12.59 12.81 5.24
C THR A 2 11.73 13.28 6.41
N VAL A 3 10.44 13.45 6.15
CA VAL A 3 9.45 13.92 7.11
C VAL A 3 8.37 12.86 7.28
N TYR A 4 8.00 12.58 8.52
CA TYR A 4 6.89 11.70 8.86
C TYR A 4 5.75 12.52 9.47
N VAL A 5 4.52 12.28 9.01
CA VAL A 5 3.31 12.94 9.49
C VAL A 5 2.30 11.86 9.86
N ALA A 6 1.89 11.81 11.12
CA ALA A 6 0.91 10.84 11.61
C ALA A 6 -0.40 11.54 11.96
N SER A 7 -1.53 10.89 11.65
CA SER A 7 -2.86 11.29 12.11
C SER A 7 -3.46 10.14 12.90
N SER A 8 -3.64 10.34 14.21
CA SER A 8 -4.30 9.34 15.07
C SER A 8 -5.78 9.19 14.74
N GLU A 9 -6.45 10.29 14.35
CA GLU A 9 -7.86 10.29 13.95
C GLU A 9 -8.07 9.40 12.71
N SER A 10 -7.25 9.59 11.68
CA SER A 10 -7.33 8.81 10.44
C SER A 10 -6.59 7.47 10.53
N ARG A 11 -5.86 7.21 11.61
CA ARG A 11 -4.97 6.04 11.79
C ARG A 11 -4.02 5.84 10.60
N THR A 12 -3.42 6.94 10.16
CA THR A 12 -2.49 6.95 9.02
C THR A 12 -1.14 7.52 9.38
N LEU A 13 -0.12 7.06 8.67
CA LEU A 13 1.22 7.62 8.69
C LEU A 13 1.65 7.94 7.26
N ALA A 14 2.06 9.17 6.99
CA ALA A 14 2.64 9.58 5.72
C ALA A 14 4.15 9.80 5.88
N ARG A 15 4.93 9.27 4.95
CA ARG A 15 6.36 9.56 4.78
C ARG A 15 6.54 10.40 3.52
N LEU A 16 7.10 11.59 3.70
CA LEU A 16 7.49 12.50 2.62
C LEU A 16 9.01 12.43 2.50
N SER A 17 9.50 12.04 1.33
CA SER A 17 10.94 11.90 1.06
C SER A 17 11.27 12.26 -0.39
N GLU A 18 12.55 12.33 -0.72
CA GLU A 18 13.02 12.48 -2.11
C GLU A 18 12.58 11.32 -3.02
N ARG A 19 12.19 10.17 -2.45
CA ARG A 19 11.64 9.02 -3.20
C ARG A 19 10.13 9.16 -3.47
N GLY A 20 9.50 10.24 -3.04
CA GLY A 20 8.07 10.50 -3.16
C GLY A 20 7.31 10.35 -1.84
N VAL A 21 5.99 10.28 -1.97
CA VAL A 21 5.04 10.18 -0.87
C VAL A 21 4.68 8.71 -0.66
N THR A 22 4.79 8.25 0.58
CA THR A 22 4.31 6.92 0.99
C THR A 22 3.27 7.10 2.08
N ARG A 23 2.14 6.42 2.01
CA ARG A 23 1.14 6.37 3.08
C ARG A 23 1.05 4.97 3.64
N TYR A 24 0.86 4.88 4.95
CA TYR A 24 0.58 3.65 5.68
C TYR A 24 -0.77 3.80 6.37
N VAL A 25 -1.59 2.76 6.29
CA VAL A 25 -2.92 2.70 6.90
C VAL A 25 -3.19 1.27 7.38
N LEU A 26 -4.06 1.11 8.36
CA LEU A 26 -4.57 -0.21 8.73
C LEU A 26 -5.63 -0.65 7.72
N VAL A 27 -5.55 -1.89 7.25
CA VAL A 27 -6.53 -2.47 6.32
C VAL A 27 -7.16 -3.73 6.90
N LYS A 28 -8.47 -3.87 6.71
CA LYS A 28 -9.22 -5.09 7.02
C LYS A 28 -9.06 -6.07 5.86
N LEU A 29 -8.63 -7.28 6.16
CA LEU A 29 -8.45 -8.38 5.21
C LEU A 29 -9.41 -9.52 5.56
N PRO A 30 -10.41 -9.83 4.73
CA PRO A 30 -11.25 -11.00 4.89
C PRO A 30 -10.43 -12.31 4.98
N THR A 31 -10.90 -13.31 5.71
CA THR A 31 -10.17 -14.58 5.93
C THR A 31 -9.85 -15.33 4.63
N ASP A 32 -10.73 -15.24 3.62
CA ASP A 32 -10.52 -15.78 2.28
C ASP A 32 -9.40 -15.04 1.53
N GLU A 33 -9.37 -13.70 1.63
CA GLU A 33 -8.26 -12.87 1.11
C GLU A 33 -6.93 -13.22 1.78
N ILE A 34 -6.91 -13.40 3.11
CA ILE A 34 -5.72 -13.83 3.85
C ILE A 34 -5.23 -15.20 3.33
N SER A 35 -6.15 -16.14 3.14
CA SER A 35 -5.84 -17.47 2.62
C SER A 35 -5.28 -17.41 1.19
N ARG A 36 -5.87 -16.57 0.34
CA ARG A 36 -5.40 -16.32 -1.04
C ARG A 36 -3.99 -15.73 -1.03
N LEU A 37 -3.77 -14.65 -0.28
CA LEU A 37 -2.46 -13.99 -0.18
C LEU A 37 -1.38 -14.91 0.38
N ALA A 38 -1.70 -15.72 1.40
CA ALA A 38 -0.78 -16.72 1.92
C ALA A 38 -0.39 -17.74 0.82
N SER A 39 -1.36 -18.24 0.06
CA SER A 39 -1.11 -19.21 -1.01
C SER A 39 -0.26 -18.63 -2.15
N GLU A 40 -0.55 -17.41 -2.60
CA GLU A 40 0.16 -16.71 -3.68
C GLU A 40 1.62 -16.46 -3.30
N ASN A 41 1.88 -16.18 -2.03
CA ASN A 41 3.22 -15.95 -1.49
C ASN A 41 3.89 -17.22 -0.95
N ARG A 42 3.30 -18.41 -1.21
CA ARG A 42 3.82 -19.72 -0.79
C ARG A 42 4.05 -19.83 0.72
N MET A 43 3.19 -19.20 1.50
CA MET A 43 3.20 -19.24 2.95
C MET A 43 2.03 -20.09 3.46
N LYS A 44 2.22 -20.75 4.60
CA LYS A 44 1.10 -21.32 5.36
C LYS A 44 0.26 -20.19 5.94
N PHE A 45 -1.05 -20.43 6.10
CA PHE A 45 -1.98 -19.46 6.68
C PHE A 45 -1.49 -18.90 8.02
N ASP A 46 -1.20 -19.77 9.00
CA ASP A 46 -0.73 -19.37 10.33
C ASP A 46 0.54 -18.50 10.27
N ASN A 47 1.42 -18.82 9.33
CA ASN A 47 2.66 -18.10 9.13
C ASN A 47 2.38 -16.69 8.59
N PHE A 48 1.51 -16.58 7.59
CA PHE A 48 1.08 -15.28 7.07
C PHE A 48 0.42 -14.43 8.14
N VAL A 49 -0.45 -15.03 8.96
CA VAL A 49 -1.12 -14.37 10.09
C VAL A 49 -0.09 -13.79 11.05
N GLU A 50 0.84 -14.61 11.54
CA GLU A 50 1.89 -14.20 12.49
C GLU A 50 2.73 -13.03 11.94
N ARG A 51 3.00 -13.04 10.64
CA ARG A 51 3.96 -12.13 10.01
C ARG A 51 3.36 -10.83 9.50
N PHE A 52 2.07 -10.78 9.20
CA PHE A 52 1.46 -9.63 8.52
C PHE A 52 0.29 -9.00 9.28
N LEU A 53 -0.34 -9.72 10.23
CA LEU A 53 -1.58 -9.27 10.87
C LEU A 53 -1.33 -8.80 12.30
N ILE A 54 -1.69 -7.55 12.56
CA ILE A 54 -1.66 -6.94 13.89
C ILE A 54 -2.75 -7.51 14.78
N ASP A 55 -3.91 -7.80 14.20
CA ASP A 55 -5.08 -8.33 14.90
C ASP A 55 -5.80 -9.34 14.00
N VAL A 56 -6.46 -10.30 14.63
CA VAL A 56 -7.19 -11.38 13.96
C VAL A 56 -8.51 -11.62 14.68
N GLN A 57 -9.58 -11.63 13.91
CA GLN A 57 -10.94 -11.94 14.32
C GLN A 57 -11.43 -13.16 13.53
N ASP A 58 -12.64 -13.64 13.84
CA ASP A 58 -13.19 -14.85 13.23
C ASP A 58 -13.33 -14.75 11.69
N ASP A 59 -13.72 -13.57 11.17
CA ASP A 59 -14.01 -13.34 9.74
C ASP A 59 -12.99 -12.43 9.03
N PHE A 60 -12.03 -11.84 9.75
CA PHE A 60 -11.02 -10.96 9.16
C PHE A 60 -9.77 -10.78 10.03
N GLY A 61 -8.70 -10.29 9.40
CA GLY A 61 -7.53 -9.76 10.07
C GLY A 61 -7.29 -8.29 9.76
N VAL A 62 -6.41 -7.66 10.54
CA VAL A 62 -5.98 -6.27 10.33
C VAL A 62 -4.49 -6.25 10.05
N GLY A 63 -4.09 -5.74 8.89
CA GLY A 63 -2.68 -5.62 8.49
C GLY A 63 -2.25 -4.18 8.23
N VAL A 64 -0.94 -3.98 8.05
CA VAL A 64 -0.37 -2.67 7.67
C VAL A 64 -0.31 -2.57 6.15
N PHE A 65 -1.12 -1.70 5.58
CA PHE A 65 -1.13 -1.42 4.15
C PHE A 65 -0.28 -0.19 3.83
N GLN A 66 0.57 -0.33 2.82
CA GLN A 66 1.45 0.71 2.31
C GLN A 66 1.07 1.06 0.88
N VAL A 67 0.89 2.35 0.65
CA VAL A 67 0.65 2.93 -0.68
C VAL A 67 1.80 3.84 -1.03
N VAL A 68 2.48 3.56 -2.14
CA VAL A 68 3.54 4.42 -2.67
C VAL A 68 2.96 5.24 -3.81
N TYR A 69 3.11 6.56 -3.71
CA TYR A 69 2.71 7.49 -4.76
C TYR A 69 3.94 8.01 -5.48
N ARG A 70 3.83 8.09 -6.82
CA ARG A 70 4.85 8.67 -7.69
C ARG A 70 4.30 9.80 -8.51
N ASN A 71 5.14 10.80 -8.72
CA ASN A 71 4.92 11.85 -9.68
C ASN A 71 4.84 11.29 -11.10
N THR A 72 3.79 11.65 -11.81
CA THR A 72 3.66 11.47 -13.26
C THR A 72 4.71 12.26 -14.02
N ILE A 73 4.91 11.95 -15.30
CA ILE A 73 5.85 12.65 -16.19
C ILE A 73 5.58 14.17 -16.27
N HIS A 74 4.34 14.60 -16.03
CA HIS A 74 3.93 15.99 -16.13
C HIS A 74 4.23 16.81 -14.87
N SER A 75 4.50 16.15 -13.74
CA SER A 75 4.87 16.81 -12.48
C SER A 75 6.37 16.82 -12.22
N LYS A 76 7.17 16.30 -13.15
CA LYS A 76 8.64 16.30 -13.07
C LYS A 76 9.25 17.25 -14.11
N PRO A 77 10.46 17.77 -13.86
CA PRO A 77 11.24 18.43 -14.90
C PRO A 77 11.37 17.54 -16.13
N PRO A 78 11.20 18.08 -17.36
CA PRO A 78 11.37 17.29 -18.58
C PRO A 78 12.78 16.72 -18.68
N GLU A 79 12.90 15.42 -18.95
CA GLU A 79 14.20 14.76 -19.17
C GLU A 79 14.93 15.32 -20.40
N ASP A 80 14.17 15.82 -21.38
CA ASP A 80 14.65 16.46 -22.62
C ASP A 80 15.17 17.90 -22.40
N GLY A 81 15.27 18.38 -21.15
CA GLY A 81 15.81 19.71 -20.81
C GLY A 81 14.98 20.91 -21.27
N LYS A 82 13.85 20.68 -21.94
CA LYS A 82 12.92 21.74 -22.36
C LYS A 82 12.27 22.39 -21.15
N LEU A 83 12.14 23.72 -21.19
CA LEU A 83 11.42 24.47 -20.15
C LEU A 83 9.92 24.21 -20.28
N ARG A 84 9.33 23.64 -19.22
CA ARG A 84 7.89 23.48 -19.05
C ARG A 84 7.50 23.99 -17.66
N GLU A 85 6.31 24.58 -17.55
CA GLU A 85 5.71 24.91 -16.26
C GLU A 85 5.46 23.61 -15.46
N LEU A 86 6.08 23.50 -14.28
CA LEU A 86 5.83 22.38 -13.39
C LEU A 86 4.45 22.53 -12.75
N ARG A 87 3.65 21.46 -12.82
CA ARG A 87 2.38 21.36 -12.10
C ARG A 87 2.59 20.40 -10.91
N PRO A 88 2.92 20.90 -9.71
CA PRO A 88 3.20 20.06 -8.54
C PRO A 88 1.94 19.52 -7.85
N ASP A 89 0.75 19.89 -8.32
CA ASP A 89 -0.53 19.55 -7.69
C ASP A 89 -0.73 18.04 -7.47
N PHE A 90 -1.47 17.69 -6.42
CA PHE A 90 -1.78 16.31 -6.04
C PHE A 90 -2.42 15.47 -7.16
N GLN A 91 -3.13 16.09 -8.11
CA GLN A 91 -3.71 15.42 -9.28
C GLN A 91 -2.66 14.73 -10.17
N TRP A 92 -1.38 15.07 -9.99
CA TRP A 92 -0.27 14.51 -10.75
C TRP A 92 0.49 13.40 -10.02
N LEU A 93 -0.04 12.90 -8.90
CA LEU A 93 0.43 11.69 -8.23
C LEU A 93 -0.39 10.48 -8.70
N THR A 94 0.28 9.37 -8.95
CA THR A 94 -0.35 8.08 -9.22
C THR A 94 0.11 7.03 -8.21
N VAL A 95 -0.74 6.05 -7.94
CA VAL A 95 -0.39 4.89 -7.11
C VAL A 95 0.61 4.04 -7.88
N SER A 96 1.84 3.94 -7.39
CA SER A 96 2.87 3.08 -7.99
C SER A 96 2.87 1.69 -7.40
N ASP A 97 2.71 1.59 -6.07
CA ASP A 97 2.80 0.32 -5.35
C ASP A 97 1.73 0.27 -4.26
N GLN A 98 1.14 -0.91 -4.11
CA GLN A 98 0.17 -1.24 -3.08
C GLN A 98 0.66 -2.52 -2.40
N LEU A 99 1.03 -2.43 -1.13
CA LEU A 99 1.81 -3.46 -0.46
C LEU A 99 1.24 -3.74 0.93
N LEU A 100 1.16 -5.00 1.30
CA LEU A 100 0.99 -5.40 2.70
C LEU A 100 2.38 -5.54 3.34
N VAL A 101 2.59 -4.86 4.46
CA VAL A 101 3.90 -4.76 5.11
C VAL A 101 3.99 -5.80 6.24
N PRO A 102 5.08 -6.58 6.33
CA PRO A 102 5.27 -7.49 7.45
C PRO A 102 5.46 -6.72 8.76
N LEU A 103 5.07 -7.36 9.86
CA LEU A 103 5.28 -6.85 11.19
C LEU A 103 6.77 -6.73 11.52
N PRO A 104 7.17 -5.77 12.37
CA PRO A 104 8.53 -5.66 12.84
C PRO A 104 9.02 -6.96 13.49
N GLY A 105 10.27 -7.35 13.22
CA GLY A 105 10.87 -8.57 13.77
C GLY A 105 11.06 -9.69 12.75
N HIS A 106 10.38 -9.63 11.59
CA HIS A 106 10.52 -10.59 10.50
C HIS A 106 11.40 -10.03 9.37
N ASN A 107 12.72 -10.08 9.54
CA ASN A 107 13.69 -9.56 8.55
C ASN A 107 13.86 -10.46 7.31
N ASP A 108 13.34 -11.68 7.36
CA ASP A 108 13.36 -12.67 6.28
C ASP A 108 12.26 -12.45 5.23
N ILE A 109 11.41 -11.43 5.41
CA ILE A 109 10.17 -11.26 4.66
C ILE A 109 10.07 -9.86 4.09
N TYR A 110 9.63 -9.81 2.83
CA TYR A 110 9.40 -8.59 2.11
C TYR A 110 7.90 -8.24 2.08
N PRO A 111 7.56 -6.94 1.95
CA PRO A 111 6.19 -6.54 1.65
C PRO A 111 5.64 -7.28 0.42
N VAL A 112 4.39 -7.70 0.50
CA VAL A 112 3.73 -8.45 -0.58
C VAL A 112 2.75 -7.54 -1.34
N PRO A 113 2.60 -7.68 -2.66
CA PRO A 113 1.62 -6.91 -3.42
C PRO A 113 0.19 -7.16 -2.93
N TYR A 114 -0.57 -6.09 -2.74
CA TYR A 114 -1.98 -6.15 -2.38
C TYR A 114 -2.75 -5.04 -3.10
N SER A 115 -3.29 -5.36 -4.28
CA SER A 115 -4.03 -4.41 -5.11
C SER A 115 -5.48 -4.29 -4.65
N THR A 116 -5.85 -3.14 -4.10
CA THR A 116 -7.22 -2.85 -3.64
C THR A 116 -7.71 -1.48 -4.12
N ILE A 117 -6.81 -0.50 -4.23
CA ILE A 117 -7.14 0.84 -4.73
C ILE A 117 -7.40 0.74 -6.24
N TYR A 118 -8.56 1.24 -6.66
CA TYR A 118 -9.08 1.19 -8.04
C TYR A 118 -9.39 -0.22 -8.55
N THR A 119 -9.38 -1.22 -7.69
CA THR A 119 -9.89 -2.55 -8.01
C THR A 119 -11.39 -2.55 -7.73
N PRO A 120 -12.25 -2.98 -8.67
CA PRO A 120 -13.67 -3.13 -8.39
C PRO A 120 -13.87 -4.10 -7.23
N ASP A 121 -14.86 -3.82 -6.39
CA ASP A 121 -15.20 -4.73 -5.30
C ASP A 121 -15.59 -6.09 -5.90
N PHE A 122 -15.20 -7.18 -5.25
CA PHE A 122 -15.46 -8.54 -5.75
C PHE A 122 -16.95 -8.83 -6.01
N GLY A 123 -17.88 -8.02 -5.46
CA GLY A 123 -19.32 -8.10 -5.75
C GLY A 123 -19.78 -7.44 -7.05
N ASP A 124 -18.95 -6.61 -7.68
CA ASP A 124 -19.24 -5.92 -8.95
C ASP A 124 -18.63 -6.64 -10.17
N ALA A 125 -17.79 -7.66 -9.96
CA ALA A 125 -17.18 -8.44 -11.03
C ALA A 125 -18.20 -9.29 -11.82
N ASP A 126 -19.37 -9.56 -11.25
CA ASP A 126 -20.48 -10.25 -11.92
C ASP A 126 -21.34 -9.30 -12.80
N LEU A 127 -20.98 -8.02 -12.89
CA LEU A 127 -21.69 -7.01 -13.68
C LEU A 127 -20.94 -6.58 -14.96
N ILE A 128 -19.87 -7.29 -15.36
CA ILE A 128 -19.09 -7.02 -16.58
C ILE A 128 -19.06 -8.25 -17.49
#